data_AF-A0A9N9TKL4-F1
#
_entry.id   AF-A0A9N9TKL4-F1
#
_cell.length_a   1.000
_cell.length_b   1.000
_cell.length_c   1.000
_cell.angle_alpha   90.00
_cell.angle_beta   90.00
_cell.angle_gamma   90.00
#
_symmetry.space_group_name_H-M   'P 1'
#
loop_
_entity.id
_entity.type
_entity.pdbx_description
1 polymer ?
#
loop_
_entity_poly.entity_id
_entity_poly.type
_entity_poly.pdbx_seq_one_letter_code
_entity_poly.pdbx_strand_id
1 'polypeptide(L)'
;MSYQFSENGKYFAGIAADGKLKIWNTLTNTFEQEFTPDFHLASPCTCLQFVQTNSLKYKASSPKKKKRRESEPSENHQIAIGTTSGVLLLYSINKAGLECTIESGANQTINCLSTVDDNLIYSGG
;
A
#
# COMPACT_ATOMS: atom_id res chain seq x y z
N MET A 1 -6.77 13.15 8.12
CA MET A 1 -5.51 12.60 8.68
C MET A 1 -5.75 11.14 8.98
N SER A 2 -4.97 10.25 8.39
CA SER A 2 -5.14 8.79 8.45
C SER A 2 -3.80 8.16 8.81
N TYR A 3 -3.81 7.16 9.69
CA TYR A 3 -2.61 6.51 10.21
C TYR A 3 -2.89 5.03 10.40
N GLN A 4 -1.89 4.19 10.13
CA GLN A 4 -2.02 2.76 10.33
C GLN A 4 -0.66 2.11 10.58
N PHE A 5 -0.66 0.97 11.26
CA PHE A 5 0.49 0.07 11.35
C PHE A 5 0.36 -1.04 10.32
N SER A 6 1.49 -1.52 9.80
CA SER A 6 1.50 -2.80 9.11
C SER A 6 1.08 -3.90 10.09
N GLU A 7 0.49 -4.99 9.58
CA GLU A 7 -0.02 -6.08 10.42
C GLU A 7 1.06 -6.71 11.32
N ASN A 8 2.29 -6.81 10.83
CA ASN A 8 3.44 -7.27 11.61
C ASN A 8 4.04 -6.19 12.52
N GLY A 9 3.48 -4.97 12.53
CA GLY A 9 3.92 -3.84 13.33
C GLY A 9 5.23 -3.19 12.89
N LYS A 10 5.93 -3.72 11.89
CA LYS A 10 7.26 -3.26 11.43
C LYS A 10 7.24 -1.83 10.87
N TYR A 11 6.18 -1.47 10.18
CA TYR A 11 6.02 -0.16 9.58
C TYR A 11 4.84 0.58 10.19
N PHE A 12 5.03 1.88 10.37
CA PHE A 12 3.97 2.83 10.67
C PHE A 12 3.87 3.77 9.47
N ALA A 13 2.65 4.03 9.02
CA ALA A 13 2.41 4.95 7.92
C ALA A 13 1.33 5.96 8.29
N GLY A 14 1.47 7.17 7.75
CA GLY A 14 0.57 8.27 8.02
C GLY A 14 0.44 9.22 6.84
N ILE A 15 -0.77 9.69 6.59
CA ILE A 15 -1.02 10.83 5.71
C ILE A 15 -0.98 12.09 6.57
N ALA A 16 0.03 12.92 6.32
CA ALA A 16 0.23 14.19 6.99
C ALA A 16 -0.76 15.26 6.50
N ALA A 17 -0.85 16.38 7.22
CA ALA A 17 -1.75 17.49 6.89
C ALA A 17 -1.45 18.15 5.54
N ASP A 18 -0.23 17.99 5.03
CA ASP A 18 0.21 18.41 3.70
C ASP A 18 -0.21 17.44 2.58
N GLY A 19 -0.95 16.37 2.91
CA GLY A 19 -1.44 15.38 1.94
C GLY A 19 -0.39 14.37 1.49
N LYS A 20 0.76 14.32 2.15
CA LYS A 20 1.84 13.38 1.83
C LYS A 20 1.75 12.11 2.66
N LEU A 21 2.12 10.99 2.05
CA LEU A 21 2.34 9.74 2.77
C LEU A 21 3.74 9.76 3.40
N LYS A 22 3.81 9.44 4.67
CA LYS A 22 5.05 9.29 5.44
C LYS A 22 5.10 7.91 6.04
N ILE A 23 6.28 7.30 6.01
CA ILE A 23 6.50 5.92 6.44
C ILE A 23 7.70 5.88 7.38
N TRP A 24 7.50 5.19 8.51
CA TRP A 24 8.49 4.99 9.55
C TRP A 24 8.67 3.50 9.81
N ASN A 25 9.91 3.11 10.10
CA ASN A 25 10.23 1.80 10.62
C ASN A 25 10.18 1.86 12.15
N THR A 26 9.27 1.07 12.73
CA THR A 26 8.98 1.10 14.17
C THR A 26 10.07 0.42 14.99
N LEU A 27 10.82 -0.52 14.39
CA LEU A 27 11.88 -1.26 15.05
C LEU A 27 13.12 -0.37 15.24
N THR A 28 13.49 0.37 14.20
CA THR A 28 14.63 1.30 14.24
C THR A 28 14.25 2.69 14.74
N ASN A 29 12.94 2.97 14.85
CA ASN A 29 12.39 4.29 15.16
C ASN A 29 12.90 5.38 14.20
N THR A 30 13.02 5.04 12.92
CA THR A 30 13.53 5.94 11.88
C THR A 30 12.47 6.25 10.85
N PHE A 31 12.44 7.51 10.40
CA PHE A 31 11.75 7.89 9.18
C PHE A 31 12.45 7.23 7.98
N GLU A 32 11.71 6.50 7.15
CA GLU A 32 12.29 5.82 5.99
C GLU A 32 11.90 6.47 4.66
N GLN A 33 10.64 6.84 4.47
CA GLN A 33 10.14 7.23 3.14
C GLN A 33 9.08 8.34 3.21
N GLU A 34 9.13 9.25 2.25
CA GLU A 34 8.06 10.20 1.92
C GLU A 34 7.55 9.90 0.52
N PHE A 35 6.24 9.86 0.34
CA PHE A 35 5.61 9.84 -0.97
C PHE A 35 4.66 11.02 -1.12
N THR A 36 4.88 11.80 -2.17
CA THR A 36 4.02 12.92 -2.57
C THR A 36 3.33 12.51 -3.86
N PRO A 37 1.98 12.43 -3.89
CA PRO A 37 1.26 12.21 -5.14
C PRO A 37 1.51 13.38 -6.10
N ASP A 38 1.56 13.11 -7.41
CA ASP A 38 1.74 14.16 -8.41
C ASP A 38 0.59 15.17 -8.36
N PHE A 39 0.90 16.38 -7.89
CA PHE A 39 -0.05 17.46 -7.58
C PHE A 39 -0.93 17.89 -8.76
N HIS A 40 -0.51 17.57 -9.99
CA HIS A 40 -1.22 17.94 -11.22
C HIS A 40 -2.33 16.95 -11.63
N LEU A 41 -2.37 15.73 -11.08
CA LEU A 41 -3.36 14.69 -11.41
C LEU A 41 -3.95 13.97 -10.19
N ALA A 42 -3.17 13.80 -9.13
CA ALA A 42 -3.58 13.17 -7.88
C ALA A 42 -3.70 14.25 -6.82
N SER A 43 -4.94 14.68 -6.59
CA SER A 43 -5.28 15.56 -5.49
C SER A 43 -4.86 14.94 -4.13
N PRO A 44 -4.75 15.71 -3.04
CA PRO A 44 -4.12 15.24 -1.79
C PRO A 44 -4.58 13.84 -1.31
N CYS A 45 -3.64 13.07 -0.74
CA CYS A 45 -3.99 11.78 -0.12
C CYS A 45 -4.95 12.01 1.05
N THR A 46 -5.95 11.13 1.20
CA THR A 46 -7.02 11.26 2.20
C THR A 46 -7.01 10.13 3.23
N CYS A 47 -6.86 8.91 2.76
CA CYS A 47 -6.90 7.69 3.55
C CYS A 47 -5.86 6.67 3.06
N LEU A 48 -5.42 5.79 3.94
CA LEU A 48 -4.45 4.75 3.63
C LEU A 48 -4.87 3.41 4.24
N GLN A 49 -4.47 2.32 3.61
CA GLN A 49 -4.66 0.95 4.07
C GLN A 49 -3.43 0.10 3.70
N PHE A 50 -2.81 -0.56 4.66
CA PHE A 50 -1.78 -1.57 4.37
C PHE A 50 -2.40 -2.77 3.67
N VAL A 51 -1.73 -3.25 2.63
CA VAL A 51 -2.12 -4.42 1.86
C VAL A 51 -0.97 -5.43 1.92
N GLN A 52 -1.28 -6.65 2.35
CA GLN A 52 -0.33 -7.75 2.30
C GLN A 52 -0.42 -8.47 0.97
N THR A 53 0.72 -8.74 0.34
CA THR A 53 0.79 -9.70 -0.75
C THR A 53 1.50 -10.96 -0.28
N ASN A 54 0.73 -11.90 0.26
CA ASN A 54 1.24 -13.24 0.51
C ASN A 54 1.50 -13.94 -0.83
N SER A 55 2.73 -13.79 -1.33
CA SER A 55 3.21 -14.37 -2.60
C SER A 55 3.19 -15.91 -2.62
N LEU A 56 2.64 -16.57 -1.59
CA LEU A 56 2.63 -18.02 -1.42
C LEU A 56 1.34 -18.73 -1.86
N LYS A 57 0.23 -18.04 -2.11
CA LYS A 57 -1.06 -18.71 -2.41
C LYS A 57 -1.35 -18.98 -3.89
N TYR A 58 -0.59 -18.42 -4.82
CA TYR A 58 -0.77 -18.63 -6.27
C TYR A 58 0.47 -19.24 -6.94
N LYS A 59 0.96 -20.36 -6.42
CA LYS A 59 1.71 -21.30 -7.28
C LYS A 59 0.75 -22.40 -7.69
N ALA A 60 0.19 -22.25 -8.89
CA ALA A 60 -0.45 -23.34 -9.60
C ALA A 60 0.47 -24.57 -9.54
N SER A 61 -0.10 -25.68 -9.06
CA SER A 61 0.56 -26.97 -8.90
C SER A 61 1.14 -27.44 -10.23
N SER A 62 2.42 -27.17 -10.49
CA SER A 62 3.19 -27.88 -11.50
C SER A 62 4.21 -28.76 -10.77
N PRO A 63 4.08 -30.10 -10.84
CA PRO A 63 5.02 -30.98 -10.18
C PRO A 63 6.23 -31.17 -11.11
N LYS A 64 7.36 -30.49 -10.83
CA LYS A 64 8.70 -30.99 -11.20
C LYS A 64 9.87 -30.16 -10.62
N LYS A 65 10.66 -30.86 -9.80
CA LYS A 65 12.13 -30.82 -9.69
C LYS A 65 12.82 -29.45 -9.61
N LYS A 66 13.29 -29.07 -8.42
CA LYS A 66 14.68 -29.22 -7.93
C LYS A 66 14.83 -28.39 -6.65
N LYS A 67 15.39 -29.00 -5.60
CA LYS A 67 15.89 -28.31 -4.40
C LYS A 67 16.74 -27.09 -4.79
N ARG A 68 16.17 -25.90 -4.65
CA ARG A 68 16.87 -24.62 -4.57
C ARG A 68 16.45 -24.02 -3.24
N ARG A 69 17.44 -23.51 -2.48
CA ARG A 69 17.25 -22.84 -1.19
C ARG A 69 16.00 -21.96 -1.28
N GLU A 70 15.00 -22.28 -0.46
CA GLU A 70 13.84 -21.42 -0.28
C GLU A 70 14.38 -20.10 0.26
N SER A 71 14.43 -19.09 -0.61
CA SER A 71 14.54 -17.71 -0.18
C SER A 71 13.32 -17.44 0.68
N GLU A 72 13.55 -17.01 1.93
CA GLU A 72 12.52 -16.48 2.83
C GLU A 72 11.48 -15.69 2.04
N PRO A 73 10.17 -15.86 2.30
CA PRO A 73 9.15 -15.09 1.61
C PRO A 73 9.48 -13.61 1.77
N SER A 74 9.80 -12.94 0.68
CA SER A 74 10.04 -11.50 0.70
C SER A 74 8.71 -10.85 1.03
N GLU A 75 8.57 -10.38 2.27
CA GLU A 75 7.41 -9.58 2.69
C GLU A 75 7.36 -8.34 1.79
N ASN A 76 6.36 -8.30 0.92
CA ASN A 76 6.07 -7.16 0.08
C ASN A 76 5.02 -6.32 0.80
N HIS A 77 5.47 -5.26 1.47
CA HIS A 77 4.58 -4.32 2.14
C HIS A 77 4.10 -3.29 1.12
N GLN A 78 2.80 -3.29 0.87
CA GLN A 78 2.15 -2.31 0.02
C GLN A 78 1.16 -1.47 0.82
N ILE A 79 0.92 -0.26 0.36
CA ILE A 79 -0.04 0.67 0.94
C ILE A 79 -0.97 1.13 -0.18
N ALA A 80 -2.25 0.85 -0.03
CA ALA A 80 -3.29 1.46 -0.81
C ALA A 80 -3.60 2.84 -0.25
N ILE A 81 -3.74 3.84 -1.13
CA ILE A 81 -3.94 5.23 -0.77
C ILE A 81 -5.11 5.77 -1.58
N GLY A 82 -6.07 6.40 -0.92
CA GLY A 82 -7.15 7.14 -1.57
C GLY A 82 -6.76 8.62 -1.75
N THR A 83 -7.25 9.23 -2.82
CA THR A 83 -7.07 10.67 -3.09
C THR A 83 -8.41 11.41 -3.10
N THR A 84 -8.36 12.74 -3.00
CA THR A 84 -9.57 13.57 -3.16
C THR A 84 -10.12 13.57 -4.59
N SER A 85 -9.34 13.18 -5.60
CA SER A 85 -9.81 13.03 -6.99
C SER A 85 -10.50 11.71 -7.29
N GLY A 86 -10.58 10.79 -6.32
CA GLY A 86 -11.18 9.47 -6.55
C GLY A 86 -10.24 8.44 -7.19
N VAL A 87 -8.94 8.71 -7.13
CA VAL A 87 -7.90 7.82 -7.61
C VAL A 87 -7.37 7.01 -6.44
N LEU A 88 -7.21 5.71 -6.66
CA LEU A 88 -6.61 4.79 -5.71
C LEU A 88 -5.19 4.45 -6.17
N LEU A 89 -4.22 4.72 -5.31
CA LEU A 89 -2.80 4.55 -5.59
C LEU A 89 -2.29 3.37 -4.77
N LEU A 90 -1.51 2.48 -5.39
CA LEU A 90 -0.83 1.39 -4.69
C LEU A 90 0.66 1.70 -4.63
N TYR A 91 1.15 1.93 -3.42
CA TYR A 91 2.55 2.23 -3.14
C TYR A 91 3.26 0.99 -2.60
N SER A 92 4.46 0.70 -3.09
CA SER A 92 5.32 -0.38 -2.59
C SER A 92 6.45 0.20 -1.76
N ILE A 93 6.52 -0.22 -0.49
CA ILE A 93 7.58 0.21 0.43
C ILE A 93 8.92 -0.36 -0.01
N ASN A 94 8.95 -1.62 -0.46
CA ASN A 94 10.18 -2.28 -0.92
C ASN A 94 10.77 -1.61 -2.16
N LYS A 95 9.92 -1.11 -3.07
CA LYS A 95 10.36 -0.37 -4.26
C LYS A 95 10.50 1.14 -4.02
N ALA A 96 10.06 1.64 -2.88
CA ALA A 96 9.93 3.05 -2.57
C ALA A 96 9.22 3.85 -3.69
N GLY A 97 8.16 3.26 -4.26
CA GLY A 97 7.53 3.80 -5.46
C GLY A 97 6.11 3.28 -5.72
N LEU A 98 5.43 3.95 -6.64
CA LEU A 98 4.08 3.58 -7.07
C LEU A 98 4.13 2.32 -7.96
N GLU A 99 3.30 1.34 -7.62
CA GLU A 99 3.12 0.11 -8.41
C GLU A 99 1.98 0.26 -9.41
N CYS A 100 0.87 0.82 -8.97
CA CYS A 100 -0.29 1.04 -9.83
C CYS A 100 -1.14 2.23 -9.41
N THR A 101 -1.88 2.74 -10.39
CA THR A 101 -2.91 3.77 -10.27
C THR A 101 -4.21 3.17 -10.76
N ILE A 102 -5.27 3.30 -9.96
CA ILE A 102 -6.61 2.82 -10.26
C ILE A 102 -7.55 4.01 -10.23
N GLU A 103 -8.09 4.37 -11.39
CA GLU A 103 -9.02 5.49 -11.51
C GLU A 103 -10.46 4.97 -11.47
N SER A 104 -11.26 5.55 -10.59
CA SER A 104 -12.71 5.38 -10.63
C SER A 104 -13.30 6.48 -11.50
N GLY A 105 -14.08 6.12 -12.52
CA GLY A 105 -14.79 7.10 -13.36
C GLY A 105 -15.78 8.00 -12.62
N ALA A 106 -16.00 7.76 -11.32
CA ALA A 106 -16.86 8.58 -10.47
C ALA A 106 -16.23 9.93 -10.05
N ASN A 107 -14.89 10.06 -10.07
CA ASN A 107 -14.16 11.28 -9.65
C ASN A 107 -14.58 11.83 -8.27
N GLN A 108 -15.03 10.95 -7.36
CA GLN A 108 -15.43 11.32 -5.99
C GLN A 108 -14.29 11.06 -5.02
N THR A 109 -14.14 11.93 -4.03
CA THR A 109 -13.15 11.77 -2.96
C THR A 109 -13.28 10.41 -2.28
N ILE A 110 -12.17 9.71 -2.09
CA ILE A 110 -12.15 8.47 -1.29
C ILE A 110 -11.94 8.86 0.17
N ASN A 111 -12.90 8.58 1.03
CA ASN A 111 -12.88 8.93 2.45
C ASN A 111 -12.32 7.80 3.33
N CYS A 112 -12.54 6.55 2.94
CA CYS A 112 -12.03 5.40 3.68
C CYS A 112 -11.71 4.23 2.75
N LEU A 113 -10.80 3.37 3.22
CA LEU A 113 -10.42 2.12 2.57
C LEU A 113 -10.55 0.99 3.59
N SER A 114 -10.99 -0.18 3.13
CA SER A 114 -11.00 -1.40 3.93
C SER A 114 -10.60 -2.58 3.06
N THR A 115 -9.81 -3.48 3.60
CA THR A 115 -9.47 -4.76 2.98
C THR A 115 -10.23 -5.87 3.69
N VAL A 116 -10.67 -6.88 2.94
CA VAL A 116 -11.20 -8.12 3.53
C VAL A 116 -10.14 -9.22 3.45
N ASP A 117 -9.51 -9.34 2.28
CA ASP A 117 -8.43 -10.28 1.98
C ASP A 117 -7.29 -9.55 1.23
N ASP A 118 -6.20 -10.28 0.96
CA ASP A 118 -5.02 -9.81 0.19
C ASP A 118 -5.35 -9.26 -1.21
N ASN A 119 -6.55 -9.54 -1.74
CA ASN A 119 -6.93 -9.25 -3.13
C ASN A 119 -8.09 -8.26 -3.28
N LEU A 120 -8.78 -7.88 -2.21
CA LEU A 120 -10.01 -7.08 -2.28
C LEU A 120 -9.93 -5.85 -1.39
N ILE A 121 -10.01 -4.69 -2.03
CA ILE A 121 -10.04 -3.38 -1.39
C ILE A 121 -11.39 -2.74 -1.70
N TYR A 122 -12.07 -2.31 -0.65
CA TYR A 122 -13.29 -1.52 -0.72
C TYR A 122 -12.95 -0.06 -0.42
N SER A 123 -13.46 0.85 -1.24
CA SER A 123 -13.39 2.29 -1.02
C SER A 123 -14.76 2.85 -0.69
N GLY A 124 -14.82 3.70 0.33
CA GLY A 124 -15.98 4.52 0.65
C GLY A 124 -15.71 5.95 0.24
N GLY A 125 -16.59 6.51 -0.61
CA GLY A 125 -16.61 7.92 -0.97
C GLY A 125 -17.63 8.70 -0.17
#